data_AF-Q8RVS3-F1
#
_entry.id   AF-Q8RVS3-F1
#
_cell.length_a   1.000
_cell.length_b   1.000
_cell.length_c   1.000
_cell.angle_alpha   90.00
_cell.angle_beta   90.00
_cell.angle_gamma   90.00
#
_symmetry.space_group_name_H-M   'P 1'
#
loop_
_entity.id
_entity.type
_entity.pdbx_description
1 polymer ?
#
loop_
_entity_poly.entity_id
_entity_poly.type
_entity_poly.pdbx_seq_one_letter_code
_entity_poly.pdbx_strand_id
1 'polypeptide(L)' 'YKPSMEPEELFETISQALQASVDRDCLSGWGGYVLLVTPTEVQERVIKGRMD' A
#
# COMPACT_ATOMS: atom_id res chain seq x y z
N TYR A 1 -2.08 -12.01 2.05
CA TYR A 1 -1.43 -12.34 0.76
C TYR A 1 -2.02 -13.63 0.22
N LYS A 2 -2.22 -13.71 -1.11
CA LYS A 2 -2.55 -14.94 -1.84
C LYS A 2 -1.86 -14.91 -3.20
N PRO A 3 -1.51 -16.06 -3.81
CA PRO A 3 -0.94 -16.08 -5.15
C PRO A 3 -1.90 -15.54 -6.21
N SER A 4 -1.35 -15.00 -7.30
CA SER A 4 -2.10 -14.56 -8.49
C SER A 4 -3.26 -13.59 -8.19
N MET A 5 -3.02 -12.61 -7.33
CA MET A 5 -3.95 -11.49 -7.11
C MET A 5 -4.05 -10.63 -8.36
N GLU A 6 -5.28 -10.23 -8.70
CA GLU A 6 -5.50 -9.18 -9.69
C GLU A 6 -4.96 -7.84 -9.16
N PRO A 7 -4.58 -6.90 -10.05
CA PRO A 7 -3.93 -5.65 -9.65
C PRO A 7 -4.64 -4.87 -8.54
N GLU A 8 -5.98 -4.77 -8.61
CA GLU A 8 -6.77 -4.05 -7.60
C GLU A 8 -6.76 -4.77 -6.25
N GLU A 9 -6.83 -6.09 -6.25
CA GLU A 9 -6.75 -6.88 -5.02
C GLU A 9 -5.36 -6.83 -4.40
N LEU A 10 -4.32 -6.85 -5.23
CA LEU A 10 -2.95 -6.68 -4.78
C LEU A 10 -2.77 -5.30 -4.14
N PHE A 11 -3.30 -4.25 -4.78
CA PHE A 11 -3.30 -2.90 -4.23
C PHE A 11 -3.98 -2.83 -2.87
N GLU A 12 -5.18 -3.36 -2.73
CA GLU A 12 -5.88 -3.39 -1.44
C GLU A 12 -5.09 -4.16 -0.38
N THR A 13 -4.54 -5.32 -0.75
CA THR A 13 -3.76 -6.15 0.17
C THR A 13 -2.53 -5.43 0.71
N ILE A 14 -1.74 -4.78 -0.15
CA ILE A 14 -0.55 -4.03 0.29
C ILE A 14 -0.94 -2.76 1.05
N SER A 15 -2.03 -2.10 0.65
CA SER A 15 -2.54 -0.90 1.30
C SER A 15 -2.91 -1.14 2.76
N GLN A 16 -3.65 -2.22 3.02
CA GLN A 16 -4.04 -2.59 4.38
C GLN A 16 -2.84 -3.07 5.20
N ALA A 17 -1.92 -3.81 4.58
CA ALA A 17 -0.70 -4.27 5.26
C ALA A 17 0.20 -3.10 5.68
N LEU A 18 0.42 -2.13 4.79
CA LEU A 18 1.23 -0.94 5.06
C LEU A 18 0.63 -0.11 6.20
N GLN A 19 -0.67 0.21 6.14
CA GLN A 19 -1.33 0.98 7.20
C GLN A 19 -1.26 0.26 8.55
N ALA A 20 -1.58 -1.04 8.59
CA ALA A 20 -1.55 -1.80 9.83
C ALA A 20 -0.13 -1.91 10.43
N SER A 21 0.91 -1.92 9.60
CA SER A 21 2.30 -1.97 10.09
C SER A 21 2.78 -0.62 10.59
N VAL A 22 2.58 0.46 9.82
CA VAL A 22 3.08 1.80 10.20
C VAL A 22 2.32 2.35 11.41
N ASP A 23 1.04 2.00 11.58
CA ASP A 23 0.26 2.34 12.79
C ASP A 23 0.83 1.71 14.08
N ARG A 24 1.81 0.80 13.98
CA ARG A 24 2.49 0.15 15.11
C ARG A 24 3.96 0.54 15.26
N ASP A 25 4.48 1.38 14.37
CA ASP A 25 5.86 1.86 14.39
C ASP A 25 5.87 3.35 14.71
N CYS A 26 6.64 3.77 15.72
CA CYS A 26 6.74 5.19 16.09
C CYS A 26 7.72 5.98 15.20
N LEU A 27 8.47 5.32 14.31
CA LEU A 27 9.45 5.95 13.43
C LEU A 27 8.99 6.02 11.97
N SER A 28 7.86 5.40 11.63
CA SER A 28 7.31 5.32 10.27
C SER A 28 5.82 5.66 10.29
N GLY A 29 5.30 6.31 9.24
CA GLY A 29 3.90 6.73 9.19
C GLY A 29 3.68 7.87 8.19
N TRP A 30 2.71 8.74 8.50
CA TRP A 30 2.34 9.90 7.67
C TRP A 30 1.76 9.53 6.30
N GLY A 31 0.98 8.44 6.26
CA GLY A 31 0.43 7.88 5.04
C GLY A 31 1.43 6.99 4.31
N GLY A 32 1.27 6.86 2.99
CA GLY A 32 2.16 6.03 2.18
C GLY A 32 1.95 6.18 0.69
N TYR A 33 2.96 5.83 -0.09
CA TYR A 33 2.90 5.77 -1.54
C TYR A 33 2.95 4.31 -1.98
N VAL A 34 2.00 3.89 -2.81
CA VAL A 34 2.00 2.57 -3.43
C VAL A 34 2.14 2.75 -4.94
N LEU A 35 3.24 2.22 -5.47
CA LEU A 35 3.50 2.17 -6.90
C LEU A 35 3.20 0.75 -7.39
N LEU A 36 2.12 0.61 -8.15
CA LEU A 36 1.70 -0.66 -8.72
C LEU A 36 2.25 -0.78 -10.14
N VAL A 37 3.21 -1.70 -10.32
CA VAL A 37 3.89 -1.92 -11.61
C VAL A 37 3.24 -3.08 -12.34
N THR A 38 2.73 -2.81 -13.54
CA THR A 38 2.21 -3.81 -14.47
C THR A 38 3.09 -3.85 -15.73
N PRO A 39 2.95 -4.86 -16.61
CA PRO A 39 3.72 -4.91 -17.85
C PRO A 39 3.51 -3.71 -18.79
N THR A 40 2.36 -3.02 -18.67
CA THR A 40 1.97 -1.93 -19.57
C THR A 40 2.17 -0.54 -18.97
N GLU A 41 2.06 -0.40 -17.65
CA GLU A 41 2.09 0.89 -16.98
C GLU A 41 2.46 0.79 -15.49
N VAL A 42 2.78 1.95 -14.90
CA VAL A 42 2.97 2.13 -13.46
C VAL A 42 1.87 3.05 -12.94
N GLN A 43 1.10 2.59 -11.96
CA GLN A 43 0.08 3.39 -11.29
C GLN A 43 0.61 3.83 -9.92
N GLU A 44 0.62 5.13 -9.67
CA GLU A 44 0.96 5.69 -8.35
C GLU A 44 -0.33 6.01 -7.59
N ARG A 45 -0.43 5.52 -6.35
CA ARG A 45 -1.57 5.79 -5.46
C ARG A 45 -1.07 6.26 -4.10
N VAL A 46 -1.57 7.40 -3.65
CA VAL A 46 -1.28 7.96 -2.33
C VAL A 46 -2.31 7.43 -1.33
N ILE A 47 -1.84 6.81 -0.26
CA ILE A 47 -2.65 6.30 0.83
C ILE A 47 -2.69 7.32 1.94
N LYS A 48 -3.91 7.77 2.25
CA LYS A 48 -4.17 8.60 3.41
C LYS A 48 -4.16 7.72 4.66
N GLY A 49 -3.07 7.79 5.41
CA GLY A 49 -2.93 7.16 6.73
C GLY A 49 -3.05 8.18 7.86
N ARG A 50 -2.73 7.72 9.08
CA ARG A 50 -2.61 8.61 10.24
C ARG A 50 -1.37 9.51 10.11
N MET A 51 -1.41 10.65 10.79
CA MET A 51 -0.43 11.74 10.71
C MET A 51 0.11 12.08 12.11
N ASP A 52 0.27 11.05 12.94
CA ASP A 52 0.64 11.13 14.35
C ASP A 52 1.70 10.09 14.71
#